data_AF-A0A068R9C5-F1
#
_entry.id   AF-A0A068R9C5-F1
#
_cell.length_a   1.000
_cell.length_b   1.000
_cell.length_c   1.000
_cell.angle_alpha   90.00
_cell.angle_beta   90.00
_cell.angle_gamma   90.00
#
_symmetry.space_group_name_H-M   'P 1'
#
loop_
_entity.id
_entity.type
_entity.pdbx_description
1 polymer ?
#
loop_
_entity_poly.entity_id
_entity_poly.type
_entity_poly.pdbx_seq_one_letter_code
_entity_poly.pdbx_strand_id
1 'polypeptide(L)' 'MANPFDRIAARMDSVTQSRFGKPVTLNGVPHVVVEAHFLPELQAVSGDGISLVVFTVGYRPRRNDPVEFNGKTPTS' A
#
# COMPACT_ATOMS: atom_id res chain seq x y z
N MET A 1 -1.48 -15.43 21.63
CA MET A 1 -2.79 -14.85 22.01
C MET A 1 -2.96 -13.58 21.19
N ALA A 2 -3.96 -13.46 20.31
CA ALA A 2 -4.20 -12.20 19.60
C ALA A 2 -4.82 -11.21 20.59
N ASN A 3 -4.12 -10.10 20.86
CA ASN A 3 -4.56 -9.07 21.79
C ASN A 3 -5.84 -8.39 21.22
N PRO A 4 -6.82 -8.00 22.05
CA PRO A 4 -7.90 -7.10 21.63
C PRO A 4 -7.48 -5.94 20.71
N PHE A 5 -6.31 -5.34 20.96
CA PHE A 5 -5.75 -4.29 20.10
C PHE A 5 -5.36 -4.79 18.70
N ASP A 6 -4.79 -5.99 18.58
CA ASP A 6 -4.45 -6.59 17.28
C ASP A 6 -5.71 -6.84 16.43
N ARG A 7 -6.82 -7.20 17.09
CA ARG A 7 -8.12 -7.39 16.40
C ARG A 7 -8.69 -6.07 15.90
N ILE A 8 -8.51 -4.99 16.66
CA ILE A 8 -8.94 -3.65 16.25
C ILE A 8 -8.06 -3.16 15.09
N ALA A 9 -6.74 -3.32 15.19
CA ALA A 9 -5.80 -2.97 14.13
C ALA A 9 -6.11 -3.71 12.82
N ALA A 10 -6.29 -5.04 12.88
CA ALA A 10 -6.66 -5.83 11.70
C ALA A 10 -8.00 -5.39 11.08
N ARG A 11 -8.95 -4.97 11.90
CA ARG A 11 -10.23 -4.43 11.42
C ARG A 11 -10.08 -3.05 10.78
N MET A 12 -9.22 -2.19 11.34
CA MET A 12 -8.90 -0.88 10.75
C MET A 12 -8.21 -1.03 9.40
N ASP A 13 -7.24 -1.94 9.29
CA ASP A 13 -6.57 -2.26 8.02
C ASP A 13 -7.57 -2.77 6.98
N SER A 14 -8.45 -3.68 7.36
CA SER A 14 -9.48 -4.23 6.47
C SER A 14 -10.45 -3.16 5.97
N VAL A 15 -10.89 -2.24 6.83
CA VAL A 15 -11.76 -1.12 6.43
C VAL A 15 -11.01 -0.16 5.48
N THR A 16 -9.74 0.09 5.75
CA THR A 16 -8.88 0.98 4.95
C THR A 16 -8.65 0.40 3.55
N GLN A 17 -8.32 -0.89 3.46
CA GLN A 17 -8.25 -1.63 2.21
C GLN A 17 -9.58 -1.60 1.44
N SER A 18 -10.71 -1.80 2.11
CA SER A 18 -12.01 -1.84 1.43
C SER A 18 -12.45 -0.48 0.90
N ARG A 19 -12.04 0.63 1.54
CA ARG A 19 -12.47 1.99 1.17
C ARG A 19 -11.52 2.68 0.22
N PHE A 20 -10.22 2.47 0.38
CA PHE A 20 -9.17 3.20 -0.34
C PHE A 20 -8.21 2.28 -1.11
N GLY A 21 -8.40 0.96 -1.02
CA GLY A 21 -7.57 -0.01 -1.72
C GLY A 21 -7.73 0.15 -3.23
N LYS A 22 -6.60 0.31 -3.89
CA LYS A 22 -6.46 0.32 -5.34
C LYS A 22 -5.67 -0.92 -5.78
N PRO A 23 -6.09 -1.59 -6.85
CA PRO A 23 -5.32 -2.69 -7.41
C PRO A 23 -4.01 -2.15 -7.99
N VAL A 24 -2.91 -2.84 -7.71
CA VAL A 24 -1.58 -2.59 -8.28
C VAL A 24 -0.98 -3.92 -8.68
N THR A 25 -0.16 -3.93 -9.72
CA THR A 25 0.66 -5.11 -10.02
C THR A 25 2.08 -4.81 -9.56
N LEU A 26 2.61 -5.60 -8.63
CA LEU A 26 4.01 -5.53 -8.19
C LEU A 26 4.70 -6.81 -8.63
N ASN A 27 5.80 -6.72 -9.39
CA ASN A 27 6.52 -7.89 -9.88
C ASN A 27 5.64 -8.91 -10.65
N GLY A 28 4.63 -8.44 -11.37
CA GLY A 28 3.68 -9.30 -12.10
C GLY A 28 2.61 -9.97 -11.21
N VAL A 29 2.58 -9.68 -9.92
CA VAL A 29 1.59 -10.20 -8.96
C VAL A 29 0.59 -9.10 -8.58
N PRO A 30 -0.72 -9.39 -8.59
CA PRO A 30 -1.73 -8.42 -8.17
C PRO A 30 -1.71 -8.22 -6.64
N HIS A 31 -1.66 -6.97 -6.23
CA HIS A 31 -1.66 -6.52 -4.84
C HIS A 31 -2.67 -5.39 -4.63
N VAL A 32 -2.98 -5.12 -3.37
CA VAL A 32 -3.81 -3.98 -2.97
C VAL A 32 -2.95 -2.97 -2.24
N VAL A 33 -2.97 -1.74 -2.73
CA VAL A 33 -2.26 -0.60 -2.15
C VAL A 33 -3.22 0.51 -1.79
N VAL A 34 -2.81 1.37 -0.86
CA VAL A 34 -3.47 2.63 -0.57
C VAL A 34 -2.47 3.75 -0.80
N GLU A 35 -2.89 4.81 -1.49
CA GLU A 35 -2.03 5.98 -1.70
C GLU A 35 -1.77 6.69 -0.36
N ALA A 36 -0.49 6.94 -0.05
CA ALA A 36 -0.10 7.52 1.23
C ALA A 36 -0.51 8.99 1.37
N HIS A 37 -0.93 9.65 0.28
CA HIS A 37 -1.49 11.01 0.35
C HIS A 37 -2.76 11.08 1.24
N PHE A 38 -3.42 9.95 1.48
CA PHE A 38 -4.57 9.84 2.39
C PHE A 38 -4.18 9.61 3.85
N LEU A 39 -2.91 9.33 4.13
CA LEU A 39 -2.36 9.08 5.46
C LEU A 39 -1.49 10.28 5.86
N PRO A 40 -2.05 11.33 6.47
CA PRO A 40 -1.31 12.56 6.80
C PRO A 40 -0.13 12.35 7.75
N GLU A 41 -0.09 11.21 8.44
CA GLU A 41 0.99 10.77 9.35
C GLU A 41 2.23 10.27 8.60
N LEU A 42 2.05 9.77 7.37
CA LEU A 42 3.12 9.33 6.50
C LEU A 42 3.53 10.53 5.63
N GLN A 43 4.44 11.35 6.15
CA GLN A 43 4.96 12.50 5.40
C GLN A 43 5.39 12.06 3.99
N ALA A 44 4.79 12.68 2.97
CA ALA A 44 5.14 12.42 1.59
C ALA A 44 6.62 12.75 1.38
N VAL A 45 7.41 11.74 1.05
CA VAL A 45 8.81 11.94 0.65
C VAL A 45 8.78 12.77 -0.63
N SER A 46 9.29 14.01 -0.55
CA SER A 46 9.27 14.97 -1.65
C SER A 46 10.18 14.52 -2.80
N GLY A 47 9.60 13.76 -3.70
CA GLY A 47 9.96 13.62 -5.11
C GLY A 47 8.63 13.51 -5.86
N ASP A 48 8.63 13.62 -7.19
CA ASP A 48 7.42 13.46 -8.02
C ASP A 48 6.93 11.98 -8.06
N GLY A 49 7.16 11.25 -6.96
CA GLY A 49 6.88 9.84 -6.75
C GLY A 49 5.60 9.67 -5.96
N ILE A 50 4.71 8.81 -6.47
CA ILE A 50 3.51 8.40 -5.76
C ILE A 50 3.94 7.43 -4.65
N SER A 51 3.63 7.78 -3.39
CA SER A 51 3.86 6.88 -2.27
C SER A 51 2.66 5.94 -2.10
N LEU A 52 2.93 4.64 -2.11
CA LEU A 52 1.92 3.57 -2.04
C LEU A 52 2.23 2.68 -0.83
N VAL A 53 1.23 2.44 0.01
CA VAL A 53 1.30 1.51 1.14
C VAL A 53 0.71 0.18 0.71
N VAL A 54 1.51 -0.89 0.76
CA VAL A 54 1.08 -2.25 0.42
C VAL A 54 0.47 -2.91 1.66
N PHE A 55 -0.81 -3.27 1.59
CA PHE A 55 -1.50 -3.95 2.70
C PHE A 55 -1.53 -5.48 2.53
N THR A 56 -0.86 -6.03 1.51
CA THR A 56 -0.76 -7.49 1.34
C THR A 56 0.12 -8.11 2.42
N VAL A 57 -0.45 -9.01 3.21
CA VAL A 57 0.27 -9.72 4.28
C VAL A 57 1.42 -10.52 3.69
N GLY A 58 2.61 -10.34 4.26
CA GLY A 58 3.82 -11.09 3.87
C GLY A 58 4.58 -10.52 2.67
N TYR A 59 4.07 -9.49 1.99
CA TYR A 59 4.80 -8.81 0.95
C TYR A 59 5.79 -7.80 1.54
N ARG A 60 7.07 -7.91 1.17
CA ARG A 60 8.10 -6.93 1.52
C ARG A 60 8.60 -6.27 0.23
N PRO A 61 8.26 -4.99 -0.03
CA PRO A 61 8.75 -4.30 -1.22
C PRO A 61 10.27 -4.17 -1.19
N ARG A 62 10.91 -4.37 -2.34
CA ARG A 62 12.34 -4.14 -2.55
C ARG A 62 12.54 -2.88 -3.37
N ARG A 63 13.71 -2.26 -3.19
CA ARG A 63 14.14 -1.13 -4.01
C ARG A 63 14.26 -1.60 -5.46
N ASN A 64 13.67 -0.85 -6.39
CA ASN A 64 13.60 -1.15 -7.83
C ASN A 64 12.64 -2.27 -8.25
N ASP A 65 11.69 -2.69 -7.39
CA ASP A 65 10.61 -3.58 -7.85
C ASP A 65 9.77 -2.85 -8.91
N PRO A 66 9.54 -3.43 -10.10
CA PRO A 66 8.60 -2.89 -11.06
C PRO A 66 7.19 -2.82 -10.46
N VAL A 67 6.64 -1.60 -10.49
CA VAL A 67 5.29 -1.28 -10.03
C VAL A 67 4.47 -0.83 -11.22
N GLU A 68 3.32 -1.46 -11.45
CA GLU A 68 2.33 -1.00 -12.40
C GLU A 68 1.09 -0.53 -11.64
N PHE A 69 0.88 0.78 -11.60
CA PHE A 69 -0.22 1.39 -10.85
C PHE A 69 -1.10 2.22 -11.78
N ASN A 70 -2.39 1.88 -11.84
CA ASN A 70 -3.38 2.64 -12.59
C ASN A 70 -3.04 2.82 -14.10
N GLY A 71 -2.45 1.79 -14.71
CA GLY A 71 -2.01 1.81 -16.11
C GLY A 71 -0.80 2.70 -16.40
N LYS A 72 -0.16 3.25 -15.35
CA LYS A 72 1.09 3.99 -15.44
C LYS A 72 2.17 3.20 -14.70
N THR A 73 3.24 2.87 -15.40
CA THR A 73 4.50 2.46 -14.78
C THR A 73 5.14 3.73 -14.23
N PRO A 74 5.28 3.92 -12.90
CA PRO A 74 6.10 4.99 -12.36
C PRO A 74 7.53 4.65 -12.75
N THR A 75 7.96 5.15 -13.90
CA THR A 75 9.34 5.05 -14.33
C THR A 75 10.12 6.06 -13.51
N SER A 76 11.25 5.58 -12.98
CA SER A 76 12.15 6.20 -12.00
C SER A 76 12.39 7.70 -12.12
#